data_AF-A0A522X2Y8-F1
#
_entry.id   AF-A0A522X2Y8-F1
#
_cell.length_a   1.000
_cell.length_b   1.000
_cell.length_c   1.000
_cell.angle_alpha   90.00
_cell.angle_beta   90.00
_cell.angle_gamma   90.00
#
_symmetry.space_group_name_H-M   'P 1'
#
loop_
_entity.id
_entity.type
_entity.pdbx_description
1 polymer ?
#
loop_
_entity_poly.entity_id
_entity_poly.type
_entity_poly.pdbx_seq_one_letter_code
_entity_poly.pdbx_strand_id
1 'polypeptide(L)'
;MAKTYYVVGGEYADTSFSIIAPGHTEERFGPFEEHEAHICWRALTGKTVDNAMVRYFIRSTEETTGDAWYVIGGEYSDTSFQTIAPGKTKEVLGPFDRQEALNKWRELTGKTVDSALTRFDLCTGAELTRGDL
;
A
#
# COMPACT_ATOMS: atom_id res chain seq x y z
N MET A 1 -21.35 -0.90 -7.49
CA MET A 1 -21.80 -1.63 -6.29
C MET A 1 -21.68 -0.68 -5.11
N ALA A 2 -22.51 -0.81 -4.08
CA ALA A 2 -22.35 0.01 -2.87
C ALA A 2 -21.05 -0.38 -2.15
N LYS A 3 -20.32 0.59 -1.61
CA LYS A 3 -19.08 0.31 -0.87
C LYS A 3 -19.44 -0.30 0.47
N THR A 4 -18.87 -1.45 0.77
CA THR A 4 -19.01 -2.09 2.08
C THR A 4 -17.76 -1.90 2.90
N TYR A 5 -17.94 -1.70 4.19
CA TYR A 5 -16.87 -1.43 5.14
C TYR A 5 -16.77 -2.55 6.16
N TYR A 6 -15.54 -2.77 6.64
CA TYR A 6 -15.23 -3.66 7.74
C TYR A 6 -14.45 -2.89 8.79
N VAL A 7 -14.67 -3.22 10.07
CA VAL A 7 -13.78 -2.81 11.15
C VAL A 7 -12.84 -3.97 11.43
N VAL A 8 -11.53 -3.76 11.27
CA VAL A 8 -10.49 -4.78 11.45
C VAL A 8 -9.45 -4.33 12.45
N GLY A 9 -8.89 -5.25 13.21
CA GLY A 9 -7.80 -4.96 14.15
C GLY A 9 -7.78 -5.90 15.33
N GLY A 10 -7.24 -5.45 16.45
CA GLY A 10 -7.04 -6.29 17.63
C GLY A 10 -5.80 -5.84 18.39
N GLU A 11 -5.18 -6.77 19.11
CA GLU A 11 -3.96 -6.54 19.86
C GLU A 11 -2.71 -6.77 18.98
N TYR A 12 -1.80 -5.80 18.96
CA TYR A 12 -0.58 -5.82 18.17
C TYR A 12 0.65 -6.06 19.05
N ALA A 13 1.70 -6.60 18.45
CA ALA A 13 2.97 -6.85 19.13
C ALA A 13 3.64 -5.55 19.63
N ASP A 14 3.38 -4.44 18.94
CA ASP A 14 3.87 -3.11 19.29
C ASP A 14 2.96 -2.00 18.74
N THR A 15 3.31 -0.75 19.04
CA THR A 15 2.58 0.45 18.62
C THR A 15 2.78 0.84 17.16
N SER A 16 3.48 0.03 16.35
CA SER A 16 3.50 0.20 14.89
C SER A 16 2.22 -0.33 14.24
N PHE A 17 1.45 -1.17 14.95
CA PHE A 17 0.22 -1.78 14.48
C PHE A 17 0.39 -2.57 13.17
N SER A 18 1.54 -3.20 13.00
CA SER A 18 1.89 -3.96 11.79
C SER A 18 1.77 -5.48 11.96
N ILE A 19 1.99 -5.98 13.17
CA ILE A 19 2.01 -7.41 13.49
C ILE A 19 1.08 -7.67 14.67
N ILE A 20 0.15 -8.62 14.52
CA ILE A 20 -0.74 -9.06 15.61
C ILE A 20 0.09 -9.71 16.72
N ALA A 21 -0.26 -9.43 17.97
CA ALA A 21 0.44 -9.98 19.14
C ALA A 21 0.45 -11.52 19.12
N PRO A 22 1.55 -12.17 19.54
CA PRO A 22 1.62 -13.63 19.59
C PRO A 22 0.46 -14.26 20.38
N GLY A 23 -0.25 -15.21 19.78
CA GLY A 23 -1.41 -15.86 20.39
C GLY A 23 -2.75 -15.14 20.16
N HIS A 24 -2.75 -14.00 19.48
CA HIS A 24 -3.95 -13.27 19.06
C HIS A 24 -4.21 -13.44 17.56
N THR A 25 -5.42 -13.11 17.13
CA THR A 25 -5.83 -13.08 15.73
C THR A 25 -6.43 -11.72 15.40
N GLU A 26 -6.28 -11.24 14.16
CA GLU A 26 -7.00 -10.06 13.71
C GLU A 26 -8.52 -10.32 13.74
N GLU A 27 -9.24 -9.47 14.46
CA GLU A 27 -10.68 -9.47 14.53
C GLU A 27 -11.26 -8.67 13.35
N ARG A 28 -12.40 -9.13 12.82
CA ARG A 28 -13.08 -8.50 11.68
C ARG A 28 -14.58 -8.43 11.92
N PHE A 29 -15.13 -7.21 11.82
CA PHE A 29 -16.55 -6.92 12.00
C PHE A 29 -17.14 -6.30 10.73
N GLY A 30 -18.33 -6.72 10.34
CA GLY A 30 -19.02 -6.28 9.12
C GLY A 30 -19.50 -7.46 8.27
N PRO A 31 -19.93 -7.23 7.01
CA PRO A 31 -19.90 -5.95 6.31
C PRO A 31 -20.89 -4.92 6.88
N PHE A 32 -20.53 -3.64 6.76
CA PHE A 32 -21.31 -2.49 7.22
C PHE A 32 -21.44 -1.44 6.12
N GLU A 33 -22.44 -0.58 6.24
CA GLU A 33 -22.41 0.76 5.65
C GLU A 33 -21.41 1.65 6.41
N GLU A 34 -20.95 2.76 5.80
CA GLU A 34 -19.92 3.64 6.39
C GLU A 34 -20.30 4.13 7.80
N HIS A 35 -21.55 4.55 7.98
CA HIS A 35 -22.04 5.04 9.27
C HIS A 35 -22.00 3.96 10.36
N GLU A 36 -22.43 2.74 10.03
CA GLU A 36 -22.44 1.60 10.95
C GLU A 36 -21.02 1.17 11.32
N ALA A 37 -20.09 1.20 10.36
CA ALA A 37 -18.67 0.94 10.61
C ALA A 37 -18.08 1.95 11.60
N HIS A 38 -18.41 3.24 11.48
CA HIS A 38 -17.97 4.27 12.42
C HIS A 38 -18.54 4.07 13.84
N ILE A 39 -19.79 3.63 13.97
CA ILE A 39 -20.38 3.31 15.27
C ILE A 39 -19.65 2.12 15.90
N CYS A 40 -19.45 1.02 15.15
CA CYS A 40 -18.75 -0.16 15.61
C CYS A 40 -17.31 0.17 16.04
N TRP A 41 -16.57 0.88 15.19
CA TRP A 41 -15.19 1.31 15.47
C TRP A 41 -15.09 2.17 16.73
N ARG A 42 -16.01 3.12 16.93
CA ARG A 42 -16.03 3.96 18.14
C ARG A 42 -16.30 3.13 19.39
N ALA A 43 -17.22 2.16 19.32
CA ALA A 43 -17.52 1.28 20.44
C ALA A 43 -16.32 0.41 20.82
N LEU A 44 -15.63 -0.18 19.84
CA LEU A 44 -14.42 -0.98 20.07
C LEU A 44 -13.28 -0.12 20.65
N THR A 45 -13.02 1.04 20.05
CA THR A 45 -11.98 1.97 20.53
C THR A 45 -12.25 2.44 21.95
N GLY A 46 -13.51 2.72 22.29
CA GLY A 46 -13.90 3.09 23.65
C GLY A 46 -13.71 1.96 24.67
N LYS A 47 -13.96 0.71 24.27
CA LYS A 47 -13.77 -0.48 25.11
C LYS A 47 -12.30 -0.76 25.40
N THR A 48 -11.39 -0.36 24.53
CA THR A 48 -9.95 -0.71 24.60
C THR A 48 -9.04 0.50 24.74
N VAL A 49 -9.58 1.63 25.19
CA VAL A 49 -8.87 2.93 25.25
C VAL A 49 -7.66 2.91 26.19
N ASP A 50 -7.65 2.01 27.16
CA ASP A 50 -6.60 1.81 28.15
C ASP A 50 -5.46 0.89 27.66
N ASN A 51 -5.65 0.17 26.54
CA ASN A 51 -4.62 -0.68 25.95
C ASN A 51 -4.02 -0.02 24.69
N ALA A 52 -2.80 0.52 24.84
CA ALA A 52 -2.07 1.17 23.75
C ALA A 52 -1.69 0.23 22.59
N MET A 53 -1.71 -1.09 22.83
CA MET A 53 -1.42 -2.10 21.82
C MET A 53 -2.67 -2.56 21.06
N VAL A 54 -3.87 -2.11 21.46
CA VAL A 54 -5.11 -2.47 20.76
C VAL A 54 -5.56 -1.33 19.84
N ARG A 55 -5.71 -1.65 18.56
CA ARG A 55 -6.16 -0.68 17.56
C ARG A 55 -7.11 -1.32 16.56
N TYR A 56 -8.17 -0.60 16.21
CA TYR A 56 -9.09 -0.97 15.16
C TYR A 56 -9.08 0.09 14.05
N PHE A 57 -9.27 -0.38 12.81
CA PHE A 57 -9.31 0.42 11.59
C PHE A 57 -10.58 0.12 10.80
N ILE A 58 -11.12 1.12 10.13
CA ILE A 58 -12.16 0.92 9.12
C ILE A 58 -11.45 0.68 7.77
N ARG A 59 -11.90 -0.33 7.03
CA ARG A 59 -11.40 -0.70 5.69
C ARG A 59 -12.58 -0.88 4.75
N SER A 60 -12.46 -0.41 3.52
CA SER A 60 -13.45 -0.69 2.48
C SER A 60 -13.15 -2.00 1.73
N THR A 61 -14.17 -2.61 1.12
CA THR A 61 -14.02 -3.75 0.22
C THR A 61 -13.11 -3.48 -0.98
N GLU A 62 -12.95 -2.22 -1.37
CA GLU A 62 -12.07 -1.80 -2.47
C GLU A 62 -10.59 -1.72 -2.03
N GLU A 63 -10.32 -1.33 -0.78
CA GLU A 63 -8.95 -1.22 -0.22
C GLU A 63 -8.34 -2.58 0.21
N THR A 64 -9.14 -3.64 0.31
CA THR A 64 -8.66 -4.94 0.87
C THR A 64 -7.99 -5.84 -0.17
N THR A 65 -8.05 -5.49 -1.45
CA THR A 65 -7.23 -6.18 -2.47
C THR A 65 -5.87 -5.50 -2.41
N GLY A 66 -4.95 -6.04 -1.59
CA GLY A 66 -3.62 -5.43 -1.34
C GLY A 66 -3.10 -4.76 -2.60
N ASP A 67 -3.04 -3.43 -2.57
CA ASP A 67 -2.80 -2.62 -3.76
C ASP A 67 -1.59 -3.20 -4.47
N ALA A 68 -1.76 -3.73 -5.68
CA ALA A 68 -0.65 -4.25 -6.44
C ALA A 68 0.28 -3.06 -6.73
N TRP A 69 1.47 -3.09 -6.14
CA TRP A 69 2.50 -2.09 -6.38
C TRP A 69 3.40 -2.56 -7.50
N TYR A 70 3.83 -1.60 -8.30
CA TYR A 70 4.74 -1.80 -9.41
C TYR A 70 5.91 -0.82 -9.28
N VAL A 71 7.08 -1.25 -9.74
CA VAL A 71 8.23 -0.38 -9.96
C VAL A 71 8.33 -0.16 -11.47
N ILE A 72 8.28 1.09 -11.90
CA ILE A 72 8.27 1.45 -13.31
C ILE A 72 9.37 2.44 -13.63
N GLY A 73 9.91 2.39 -14.83
CA GLY A 73 10.91 3.36 -15.27
C GLY A 73 11.92 2.79 -16.25
N GLY A 74 13.14 3.33 -16.21
CA GLY A 74 14.22 2.96 -17.11
C GLY A 74 15.07 4.17 -17.47
N GLU A 75 15.75 4.08 -18.61
CA GLU A 75 16.60 5.16 -19.14
C GLU A 75 15.77 6.12 -20.00
N TYR A 76 15.81 7.40 -19.68
CA TYR A 76 15.08 8.47 -20.37
C TYR A 76 15.97 9.22 -21.36
N SER A 77 15.35 9.86 -22.36
CA SER A 77 16.06 10.67 -23.36
C SER A 77 16.75 11.90 -22.78
N ASP A 78 16.18 12.43 -21.69
CA ASP A 78 16.60 13.67 -21.04
C ASP A 78 16.08 13.73 -19.60
N THR A 79 16.42 14.81 -18.91
CA THR A 79 16.10 15.05 -17.49
C THR A 79 14.66 15.50 -17.24
N SER A 80 13.81 15.58 -18.27
CA SER A 80 12.36 15.76 -18.07
C SER A 80 11.67 14.46 -17.63
N PHE A 81 12.31 13.32 -17.89
CA PHE A 81 11.80 11.98 -17.59
C PHE A 81 10.43 11.68 -18.21
N GLN A 82 10.11 12.30 -19.35
CA GLN A 82 8.83 12.08 -20.05
C GLN A 82 8.93 11.02 -21.15
N THR A 83 10.10 10.89 -21.78
CA THR A 83 10.30 10.00 -22.94
C THR A 83 11.44 9.02 -22.67
N ILE A 84 11.20 7.74 -22.91
CA ILE A 84 12.23 6.69 -22.81
C ILE A 84 13.26 6.86 -23.93
N ALA A 85 14.53 6.62 -23.60
CA ALA A 85 15.64 6.75 -24.53
C ALA A 85 15.43 5.88 -25.80
N PRO A 86 15.86 6.34 -26.99
CA PRO A 86 15.69 5.58 -28.22
C PRO A 86 16.27 4.16 -28.14
N GLY A 87 15.49 3.17 -28.56
CA GLY A 87 15.89 1.76 -28.50
C GLY A 87 15.78 1.11 -27.11
N LYS A 88 15.26 1.84 -26.11
CA LYS A 88 14.92 1.31 -24.79
C LYS A 88 13.40 1.19 -24.63
N THR A 89 12.97 0.40 -23.66
CA THR A 89 11.57 0.20 -23.29
C THR A 89 11.35 0.53 -21.82
N LYS A 90 10.23 1.14 -21.47
CA LYS A 90 9.84 1.36 -20.06
C LYS A 90 9.68 0.00 -19.39
N GLU A 91 10.46 -0.23 -18.35
CA GLU A 91 10.38 -1.42 -17.53
C GLU A 91 9.20 -1.29 -16.56
N VAL A 92 8.47 -2.38 -16.37
CA VAL A 92 7.36 -2.50 -15.41
C VAL A 92 7.58 -3.79 -14.64
N LEU A 93 7.83 -3.67 -13.34
CA LEU A 93 8.14 -4.79 -12.45
C LEU A 93 7.04 -4.89 -11.39
N GLY A 94 6.51 -6.11 -11.21
CA GLY A 94 5.43 -6.40 -10.28
C GLY A 94 4.45 -7.41 -10.89
N PRO A 95 3.30 -7.65 -10.25
CA PRO A 95 2.82 -7.01 -9.02
C PRO A 95 3.63 -7.42 -7.79
N PHE A 96 3.83 -6.48 -6.87
CA PHE A 96 4.46 -6.67 -5.57
C PHE A 96 3.53 -6.22 -4.45
N ASP A 97 3.79 -6.68 -3.22
CA ASP A 97 3.34 -5.92 -2.07
C ASP A 97 4.10 -4.59 -1.95
N ARG A 98 3.62 -3.68 -1.09
CA ARG A 98 4.22 -2.34 -0.95
C ARG A 98 5.68 -2.39 -0.48
N GLN A 99 6.01 -3.30 0.42
CA GLN A 99 7.34 -3.39 1.02
C GLN A 99 8.35 -4.01 0.03
N GLU A 100 7.93 -5.05 -0.69
CA GLU A 100 8.67 -5.67 -1.79
C GLU A 100 8.93 -4.66 -2.92
N ALA A 101 7.92 -3.90 -3.33
CA ALA A 101 8.08 -2.85 -4.34
C ALA A 101 9.11 -1.80 -3.88
N LEU A 102 9.03 -1.34 -2.62
CA LEU A 102 9.95 -0.37 -2.06
C LEU A 102 11.39 -0.91 -2.02
N ASN A 103 11.58 -2.18 -1.65
CA ASN A 103 12.88 -2.83 -1.65
C ASN A 103 13.43 -2.95 -3.08
N LYS A 104 12.59 -3.32 -4.04
CA LYS A 104 12.98 -3.46 -5.44
C LYS A 104 13.36 -2.11 -6.07
N TRP A 105 12.59 -1.08 -5.79
CA TRP A 105 12.89 0.29 -6.20
C TRP A 105 14.26 0.74 -5.67
N ARG A 106 14.52 0.57 -4.36
CA ARG A 106 15.84 0.89 -3.76
C ARG A 106 16.99 0.14 -4.41
N GLU A 107 16.81 -1.15 -4.69
CA GLU A 107 17.81 -1.98 -5.37
C GLU A 107 18.17 -1.40 -6.74
N LEU A 108 17.16 -1.04 -7.55
CA LEU A 108 17.37 -0.50 -8.90
C LEU A 108 17.99 0.88 -8.87
N THR A 109 17.47 1.80 -8.04
CA THR A 109 18.04 3.13 -7.86
C THR A 109 19.50 3.06 -7.39
N GLY A 110 19.83 2.12 -6.50
CA GLY A 110 21.20 1.90 -6.06
C GLY A 110 22.13 1.38 -7.17
N LYS A 111 21.61 0.51 -8.05
CA LYS A 111 22.35 -0.02 -9.20
C LYS A 111 22.62 1.01 -10.29
N THR A 112 21.81 2.05 -10.39
CA THR A 112 21.86 3.05 -11.47
C THR A 112 22.19 4.45 -10.95
N VAL A 113 22.79 4.55 -9.76
CA VAL A 113 23.05 5.83 -9.07
C VAL A 113 23.98 6.77 -9.84
N ASP A 114 24.82 6.21 -10.71
CA ASP A 114 25.76 6.92 -11.58
C ASP A 114 25.11 7.40 -12.89
N SER A 115 23.88 6.97 -13.20
CA SER A 115 23.15 7.38 -14.39
C SER A 115 22.15 8.49 -14.06
N ALA A 116 22.43 9.72 -14.53
CA ALA A 116 21.53 10.86 -14.37
C ALA A 116 20.19 10.74 -15.13
N LEU A 117 20.12 9.81 -16.08
CA LEU A 117 18.96 9.61 -16.96
C LEU A 117 18.20 8.32 -16.66
N THR A 118 18.68 7.49 -15.72
CA THR A 118 17.96 6.28 -15.32
C THR A 118 17.17 6.54 -14.05
N ARG A 119 15.86 6.39 -14.13
CA ARG A 119 14.95 6.64 -13.01
C ARG A 119 13.87 5.58 -12.94
N PHE A 120 13.58 5.14 -11.72
CA PHE A 120 12.46 4.28 -11.40
C PHE A 120 11.57 4.96 -10.37
N ASP A 121 10.27 4.77 -10.47
CA ASP A 121 9.25 5.28 -9.55
C ASP A 121 8.30 4.13 -9.15
N LEU A 122 7.56 4.33 -8.05
CA LEU A 122 6.56 3.39 -7.54
C LEU A 122 5.18 3.84 -8.00
N CYS A 123 4.35 2.89 -8.44
CA CYS A 123 2.95 3.15 -8.74
C CYS A 123 2.05 1.99 -8.33
N THR A 124 0.77 2.30 -8.15
CA THR A 124 -0.31 1.32 -7.96
C THR A 124 -0.81 0.80 -9.31
N GLY A 125 -1.44 -0.38 -9.31
CA GLY A 125 -2.07 -0.92 -10.53
C GLY A 125 -3.12 0.01 -11.15
N ALA A 126 -3.79 0.82 -10.33
CA ALA A 126 -4.73 1.83 -10.81
C ALA A 126 -4.03 2.95 -11.61
N GLU A 127 -2.90 3.46 -11.11
CA GLU A 127 -2.09 4.49 -11.80
C GLU A 127 -1.46 3.95 -13.08
N LEU A 128 -0.97 2.70 -13.07
CA LEU A 128 -0.44 2.03 -14.25
C LEU A 128 -1.47 1.94 -15.39
N THR A 129 -2.73 1.67 -15.06
CA THR A 129 -3.80 1.52 -16.05
C THR A 129 -4.24 2.87 -16.63
N ARG A 130 -4.16 3.96 -15.86
CA ARG A 130 -4.52 5.30 -16.33
C ARG A 130 -3.48 5.93 -17.26
N GLY A 131 -2.23 5.45 -17.21
CA GLY A 131 -1.13 5.99 -18.02
C GLY A 131 -0.63 7.33 -17.51
N ASP A 132 -0.89 7.67 -16.25
CA ASP A 132 -0.50 8.94 -15.61
C ASP A 132 1.01 8.99 -15.24
N LEU A 133 1.85 8.20 -15.93
CA LEU A 133 3.23 7.87 -15.54
C LEU A 133 4.24 7.98 -16.68
#